data_AF-A0A970IZQ2-F1
#
_entry.id   AF-A0A970IZQ2-F1
#
_cell.length_a   1.000
_cell.length_b   1.000
_cell.length_c   1.000
_cell.angle_alpha   90.00
_cell.angle_beta   90.00
_cell.angle_gamma   90.00
#
_symmetry.space_group_name_H-M   'P 1'
#
loop_
_entity.id
_entity.type
_entity.pdbx_description
1 polymer ?
#
loop_
_entity_poly.entity_id
_entity_poly.type
_entity_poly.pdbx_seq_one_letter_code
_entity_poly.pdbx_strand_id
1 'polypeptide(L)'
;MIKRHSLGMSFSIEGIKMKKEIVFQYVKVLEKLKDEEYLKAVVSYNVAPVVAGKKPASILSLGSGGRNLKLLWKQYFCNLQTKSDIEWVQLRENENSTIVMIYNRSLLKELLGREDIRSFFRVCGYRQLDLKALLKDIKYRYRKGCPHEIGVLLGIPLEDVKAFITGDK
;
A
#
# COMPACT_ATOMS: atom_id res chain seq x y z
N MET A 1 -29.56 43.52 21.38
CA MET A 1 -28.10 43.63 21.14
C MET A 1 -27.42 42.49 21.90
N ILE A 2 -27.01 41.44 21.19
CA ILE A 2 -25.89 40.50 21.45
C ILE A 2 -25.79 39.67 20.16
N LYS A 3 -24.72 39.89 19.39
CA LYS A 3 -24.37 39.14 18.19
C LYS A 3 -23.94 37.72 18.61
N ARG A 4 -24.50 36.68 18.00
CA ARG A 4 -23.84 35.36 17.92
C ARG A 4 -23.58 35.05 16.45
N HIS A 5 -22.29 34.99 16.13
CA HIS A 5 -21.73 34.70 14.82
C HIS A 5 -22.09 33.29 14.37
N SER A 6 -22.42 33.18 13.08
CA SER A 6 -22.44 31.94 12.32
C SER A 6 -21.04 31.33 12.20
N LEU A 7 -20.94 30.01 12.35
CA LEU A 7 -20.06 29.20 11.52
C LEU A 7 -20.76 27.87 11.28
N GLY A 8 -21.50 27.82 10.18
CA GLY A 8 -21.95 26.56 9.60
C GLY A 8 -20.75 25.84 9.02
N MET A 9 -20.51 24.59 9.44
CA MET A 9 -19.78 23.63 8.62
C MET A 9 -20.78 23.05 7.63
N SER A 10 -21.06 23.79 6.56
CA SER A 10 -21.63 23.23 5.35
C SER A 10 -20.57 22.30 4.75
N PHE A 11 -20.66 21.00 5.03
CA PHE A 11 -20.02 19.99 4.21
C PHE A 11 -20.74 20.03 2.85
N SER A 12 -20.31 20.92 1.96
CA SER A 12 -20.99 21.19 0.70
C SER A 12 -21.09 19.92 -0.14
N ILE A 13 -22.33 19.53 -0.45
CA ILE A 13 -22.71 18.42 -1.33
C ILE A 13 -21.95 18.50 -2.69
N GLU A 14 -21.58 19.71 -3.11
CA GLU A 14 -20.75 20.00 -4.28
C GLU A 14 -19.35 19.38 -4.20
N GLY A 15 -18.68 19.35 -3.05
CA GLY A 15 -17.34 18.77 -2.91
C GLY A 15 -17.34 17.23 -3.04
N ILE A 16 -18.43 16.59 -2.63
CA ILE A 16 -18.64 15.13 -2.79
C ILE A 16 -19.00 14.80 -4.24
N LYS A 17 -19.85 15.64 -4.87
CA LYS A 17 -20.25 15.51 -6.28
C LYS A 17 -19.06 15.72 -7.22
N MET A 18 -18.22 16.74 -6.96
CA MET A 18 -17.01 17.04 -7.71
C MET A 18 -15.97 15.91 -7.62
N LYS A 19 -15.79 15.31 -6.43
CA LYS A 19 -14.94 14.11 -6.29
C LYS A 19 -15.45 12.93 -7.10
N LYS A 20 -16.77 12.68 -7.13
CA LYS A 20 -17.36 11.60 -7.95
C LYS A 20 -17.18 11.86 -9.44
N GLU A 21 -17.38 13.09 -9.91
CA GLU A 21 -17.20 13.47 -11.31
C GLU A 21 -15.74 13.24 -11.75
N ILE A 22 -14.77 13.70 -10.95
CA ILE A 22 -13.34 13.52 -11.23
C ILE A 22 -12.97 12.04 -11.26
N VAL A 23 -13.45 11.25 -10.30
CA VAL A 23 -13.20 9.80 -10.27
C VAL A 23 -13.82 9.12 -11.49
N PHE A 24 -15.02 9.51 -11.89
CA PHE A 24 -15.68 8.97 -13.08
C PHE A 24 -14.94 9.32 -14.38
N GLN A 25 -14.46 10.56 -14.51
CA GLN A 25 -13.63 10.97 -15.65
C GLN A 25 -12.29 10.21 -15.67
N TYR A 26 -11.67 10.01 -14.51
CA TYR A 26 -10.45 9.20 -14.37
C TYR A 26 -10.69 7.76 -14.84
N VAL A 27 -11.78 7.11 -14.41
CA VAL A 27 -12.14 5.75 -14.85
C VAL A 27 -12.35 5.70 -16.37
N LYS A 28 -13.07 6.66 -16.95
CA LYS A 28 -13.28 6.74 -18.41
C LYS A 28 -11.98 6.89 -19.20
N VAL A 29 -10.99 7.63 -18.67
CA VAL A 29 -9.67 7.74 -19.30
C VAL A 29 -8.93 6.42 -19.20
N LEU A 30 -8.94 5.77 -18.03
CA LEU A 30 -8.29 4.48 -17.83
C LEU A 30 -8.82 3.37 -18.77
N GLU A 31 -10.12 3.39 -19.08
CA GLU A 31 -10.73 2.44 -20.02
C GLU A 31 -10.17 2.54 -21.44
N LYS A 32 -9.70 3.73 -21.85
CA LYS A 32 -9.16 3.98 -23.20
C LYS A 32 -7.66 3.69 -23.33
N LEU A 33 -6.97 3.50 -22.21
CA LEU A 33 -5.53 3.22 -22.21
C LEU A 33 -5.25 1.85 -22.79
N LYS A 34 -4.09 1.70 -23.45
CA LYS A 34 -3.56 0.38 -23.79
C LYS A 34 -3.22 -0.37 -22.50
N ASP A 35 -3.19 -1.69 -22.56
CA ASP A 35 -3.04 -2.54 -21.37
C ASP A 35 -1.78 -2.22 -20.55
N GLU A 36 -0.65 -1.95 -21.20
CA GLU A 36 0.59 -1.53 -20.52
C GLU A 36 0.44 -0.18 -19.81
N GLU A 37 -0.18 0.81 -20.47
CA GLU A 37 -0.42 2.15 -19.92
C GLU A 37 -1.43 2.10 -18.77
N TYR A 38 -2.46 1.26 -18.91
CA TYR A 38 -3.44 0.99 -17.87
C TYR A 38 -2.77 0.39 -16.63
N LEU A 39 -1.92 -0.63 -16.80
CA LEU A 39 -1.14 -1.20 -15.70
C LEU A 39 -0.25 -0.14 -15.05
N LYS A 40 0.49 0.63 -15.87
CA LYS A 40 1.37 1.71 -15.38
C LYS A 40 0.60 2.73 -14.55
N ALA A 41 -0.58 3.16 -15.01
CA ALA A 41 -1.43 4.10 -14.30
C ALA A 41 -1.94 3.52 -12.96
N VAL A 42 -2.45 2.29 -12.98
CA VAL A 42 -2.95 1.60 -11.77
C VAL A 42 -1.83 1.43 -10.75
N VAL A 43 -0.66 0.95 -11.16
CA VAL A 43 0.49 0.80 -10.27
C VAL A 43 0.90 2.18 -9.74
N SER A 44 1.17 3.15 -10.61
CA SER A 44 1.65 4.48 -10.22
C SER A 44 0.76 5.17 -9.20
N TYR A 45 -0.57 5.09 -9.39
CA TYR A 45 -1.53 5.64 -8.44
C TYR A 45 -1.39 5.01 -7.04
N ASN A 46 -1.30 3.69 -6.97
CA ASN A 46 -1.22 2.96 -5.69
C ASN A 46 0.14 3.11 -5.00
N VAL A 47 1.22 3.33 -5.75
CA VAL A 47 2.56 3.55 -5.19
C VAL A 47 2.95 5.02 -5.01
N ALA A 48 2.12 5.96 -5.44
CA ALA A 48 2.43 7.39 -5.33
C ALA A 48 2.89 7.81 -3.92
N PRO A 49 2.28 7.36 -2.81
CA PRO A 49 2.76 7.70 -1.46
C PRO A 49 4.15 7.15 -1.15
N VAL A 50 4.51 5.98 -1.68
CA VAL A 50 5.83 5.36 -1.49
C VAL A 50 6.89 6.10 -2.32
N VAL A 51 6.56 6.41 -3.58
CA VAL A 51 7.43 7.17 -4.49
C VAL A 51 7.66 8.60 -3.99
N ALA A 52 6.68 9.20 -3.32
CA ALA A 52 6.76 10.50 -2.67
C ALA A 52 7.44 10.45 -1.28
N GLY A 53 7.86 9.27 -0.81
CA GLY A 53 8.51 9.09 0.49
C GLY A 53 7.59 9.32 1.70
N LYS A 54 6.27 9.25 1.52
CA LYS A 54 5.26 9.43 2.57
C LYS A 54 4.86 8.12 3.24
N LYS A 55 5.09 6.99 2.58
CA LYS A 55 4.89 5.64 3.15
C LYS A 55 6.12 4.77 2.87
N PRO A 56 6.51 3.88 3.80
CA PRO A 56 7.59 2.94 3.54
C PRO A 56 7.19 1.88 2.50
N ALA A 57 5.93 1.44 2.49
CA ALA A 57 5.41 0.47 1.54
C ALA A 57 3.91 0.61 1.25
N SER A 58 3.48 0.00 0.14
CA SER A 58 2.09 -0.21 -0.28
C SER A 58 1.90 -1.67 -0.72
N ILE A 59 0.72 -2.23 -0.47
CA ILE A 59 0.31 -3.54 -0.99
C ILE A 59 -0.71 -3.35 -2.11
N LEU A 60 -0.51 -4.04 -3.22
CA LEU A 60 -1.43 -4.07 -4.35
C LEU A 60 -1.94 -5.50 -4.52
N SER A 61 -3.27 -5.64 -4.68
CA SER A 61 -3.92 -6.88 -5.07
C SER A 61 -4.29 -6.79 -6.55
N LEU A 62 -3.58 -7.56 -7.38
CA LEU A 62 -3.74 -7.59 -8.83
C LEU A 62 -4.64 -8.78 -9.17
N GLY A 63 -5.93 -8.51 -9.34
CA GLY A 63 -6.94 -9.54 -9.63
C GLY A 63 -6.98 -9.97 -11.10
N SER A 64 -7.54 -11.14 -11.34
CA SER A 64 -7.84 -11.66 -12.69
C SER A 64 -9.15 -11.14 -13.27
N GLY A 65 -9.99 -10.47 -12.48
CA GLY A 65 -11.22 -9.83 -12.94
C GLY A 65 -10.98 -8.54 -13.74
N GLY A 66 -12.02 -8.08 -14.45
CA GLY A 66 -11.95 -6.88 -15.29
C GLY A 66 -10.91 -7.04 -16.42
N ARG A 67 -10.00 -6.06 -16.56
CA ARG A 67 -8.86 -6.10 -17.51
C ARG A 67 -7.73 -7.05 -17.09
N ASN A 68 -7.96 -7.93 -16.11
CA ASN A 68 -7.02 -8.97 -15.67
C ASN A 68 -5.63 -8.42 -15.32
N LEU A 69 -5.58 -7.55 -14.30
CA LEU A 69 -4.33 -6.95 -13.81
C LEU A 69 -3.27 -8.00 -13.44
N LYS A 70 -3.67 -9.20 -13.03
CA LYS A 70 -2.76 -10.32 -12.80
C LYS A 70 -1.98 -10.69 -14.07
N LEU A 71 -2.66 -10.86 -15.20
CA LEU A 71 -2.03 -11.16 -16.48
C LEU A 71 -1.17 -9.99 -16.95
N LEU A 72 -1.69 -8.76 -16.88
CA LEU A 72 -0.96 -7.57 -17.27
C LEU A 72 0.33 -7.38 -16.48
N TRP A 73 0.28 -7.62 -15.16
CA TRP A 73 1.47 -7.61 -14.32
C TRP A 73 2.51 -8.60 -14.83
N LYS A 74 2.15 -9.86 -15.08
CA LYS A 74 3.11 -10.85 -15.60
C LYS A 74 3.73 -10.44 -16.93
N GLN A 75 2.96 -9.81 -17.80
CA GLN A 75 3.39 -9.44 -19.15
C GLN A 75 4.26 -8.18 -19.18
N TYR A 76 3.88 -7.16 -18.42
CA TYR A 76 4.44 -5.81 -18.55
C TYR A 76 5.20 -5.33 -17.32
N PHE A 77 5.27 -6.10 -16.23
CA PHE A 77 5.96 -5.69 -15.00
C PHE A 77 7.42 -5.28 -15.27
N CYS A 78 8.14 -6.02 -16.11
CA CYS A 78 9.53 -5.73 -16.44
C CYS A 78 9.72 -4.36 -17.12
N ASN A 79 8.67 -3.79 -17.70
CA ASN A 79 8.70 -2.47 -18.35
C ASN A 79 8.40 -1.32 -17.38
N LEU A 80 8.06 -1.62 -16.12
CA LEU A 80 7.84 -0.60 -15.11
C LEU A 80 9.20 -0.05 -14.66
N GLN A 81 9.53 1.16 -15.10
CA GLN A 81 10.68 1.89 -14.56
C GLN A 81 10.38 2.26 -13.11
N THR A 82 11.20 1.77 -12.19
CA THR A 82 11.19 2.21 -10.81
C THR A 82 12.36 3.17 -10.57
N LYS A 83 12.18 4.12 -9.65
CA LYS A 83 13.33 4.83 -9.08
C LYS A 83 14.26 3.79 -8.43
N SER A 84 15.56 4.06 -8.36
CA SER A 84 16.57 3.14 -7.81
C SER A 84 16.23 2.59 -6.42
N ASP A 85 15.49 3.36 -5.63
CA ASP A 85 15.16 3.04 -4.24
C ASP A 85 13.79 2.37 -4.07
N ILE A 86 13.01 2.24 -5.14
CA ILE A 86 11.69 1.62 -5.13
C ILE A 86 11.82 0.18 -5.62
N GLU A 87 11.61 -0.75 -4.69
CA GLU A 87 11.71 -2.19 -4.90
C GLU A 87 10.36 -2.84 -4.61
N TRP A 88 10.24 -4.14 -4.90
CA TRP A 88 8.99 -4.88 -4.72
C TRP A 88 9.26 -6.32 -4.31
N VAL A 89 8.23 -6.96 -3.76
CA VAL A 89 8.22 -8.38 -3.44
C VAL A 89 6.82 -8.96 -3.67
N GLN A 90 6.74 -10.05 -4.42
CA GLN A 90 5.50 -10.84 -4.52
C GLN A 90 5.28 -11.60 -3.21
N LEU A 91 4.20 -11.26 -2.51
CA LEU A 91 3.81 -11.85 -1.23
C LEU A 91 3.03 -13.15 -1.42
N ARG A 92 2.06 -13.15 -2.34
CA ARG A 92 1.20 -14.31 -2.61
C ARG A 92 0.75 -14.30 -4.06
N GLU A 93 0.53 -15.49 -4.60
CA GLU A 93 -0.19 -15.69 -5.85
C GLU A 93 -1.16 -16.85 -5.66
N ASN A 94 -2.39 -16.69 -6.16
CA ASN A 94 -3.38 -17.74 -6.31
C ASN A 94 -4.01 -17.62 -7.70
N GLU A 95 -4.97 -18.49 -8.04
CA GLU A 95 -5.63 -18.49 -9.36
C GLU A 95 -6.22 -17.12 -9.73
N ASN A 96 -6.82 -16.44 -8.75
CA ASN A 96 -7.58 -15.21 -8.97
C ASN A 96 -6.80 -13.91 -8.79
N SER A 97 -5.60 -13.94 -8.20
CA SER A 97 -4.87 -12.73 -7.86
C SER A 97 -3.38 -12.93 -7.61
N THR A 98 -2.61 -11.88 -7.85
CA THR A 98 -1.23 -11.73 -7.37
C THR A 98 -1.18 -10.56 -6.40
N ILE A 99 -0.64 -10.79 -5.21
CA ILE A 99 -0.44 -9.76 -4.18
C ILE A 99 1.04 -9.39 -4.17
N VAL A 100 1.32 -8.12 -4.41
CA VAL A 100 2.66 -7.55 -4.42
C VAL A 100 2.75 -6.44 -3.37
N MET A 101 3.89 -6.37 -2.70
CA MET A 101 4.25 -5.22 -1.88
C MET A 101 5.32 -4.44 -2.61
N ILE A 102 5.11 -3.14 -2.79
CA ILE A 102 6.09 -2.22 -3.37
C ILE A 102 6.52 -1.29 -2.25
N TYR A 103 7.82 -1.07 -2.12
CA TYR A 103 8.41 -0.40 -0.97
C TYR A 103 9.58 0.49 -1.35
N ASN A 104 9.79 1.53 -0.54
CA ASN A 104 11.00 2.33 -0.56
C ASN A 104 12.03 1.64 0.34
N ARG A 105 13.10 1.13 -0.27
CA ARG A 105 14.16 0.38 0.41
C ARG A 105 14.80 1.20 1.54
N SER A 106 15.08 2.46 1.27
CA SER A 106 15.75 3.37 2.22
C SER A 106 14.87 3.64 3.43
N LEU A 107 13.59 3.95 3.22
CA LEU A 107 12.63 4.17 4.32
C LEU A 107 12.38 2.91 5.15
N LEU A 108 12.28 1.72 4.52
CA LEU A 108 12.14 0.48 5.29
C LEU A 108 13.40 0.16 6.10
N LYS A 109 14.60 0.43 5.57
CA LYS A 109 15.84 0.26 6.35
C LYS A 109 15.89 1.20 7.55
N GLU A 110 15.52 2.46 7.38
CA GLU A 110 15.43 3.43 8.47
C GLU A 110 14.44 2.98 9.54
N LEU A 111 13.24 2.55 9.13
CA LEU A 111 12.22 2.03 10.02
C LEU A 111 12.72 0.82 10.84
N LEU A 112 13.40 -0.13 10.18
CA LEU A 112 13.99 -1.31 10.82
C LEU A 112 15.26 -1.03 11.63
N GLY A 113 15.79 0.20 11.54
CA GLY A 113 16.88 0.69 12.38
C GLY A 113 16.40 1.12 13.77
N ARG A 114 15.09 1.34 13.96
CA ARG A 114 14.54 1.73 15.26
C ARG A 114 14.40 0.53 16.20
N GLU A 115 14.90 0.65 17.42
CA GLU A 115 14.94 -0.50 18.36
C GLU A 115 13.55 -0.91 18.87
N ASP A 116 12.60 0.01 18.97
CA ASP A 116 11.21 -0.29 19.32
C ASP A 116 10.53 -1.18 18.27
N ILE A 117 10.73 -0.87 16.98
CA ILE A 117 10.25 -1.66 15.85
C ILE A 117 10.91 -3.04 15.85
N ARG A 118 12.23 -3.10 16.03
CA ARG A 118 12.98 -4.36 16.08
C ARG A 118 12.51 -5.25 17.23
N SER A 119 12.36 -4.68 18.42
CA SER A 119 11.86 -5.40 19.60
C SER A 119 10.46 -5.95 19.37
N PHE A 120 9.57 -5.16 18.77
CA PHE A 120 8.23 -5.62 18.40
C PHE A 120 8.28 -6.82 17.42
N PHE A 121 9.05 -6.74 16.33
CA PHE A 121 9.17 -7.87 15.41
C PHE A 121 9.78 -9.11 16.08
N ARG A 122 10.72 -8.97 17.03
CA ARG A 122 11.22 -10.11 17.82
C ARG A 122 10.10 -10.77 18.65
N VAL A 123 9.25 -9.97 19.30
CA VAL A 123 8.08 -10.45 20.05
C VAL A 123 7.09 -11.18 19.12
N CYS A 124 6.90 -10.68 17.90
CA CYS A 124 6.12 -11.37 16.86
C CYS A 124 6.80 -12.64 16.33
N GLY A 125 8.00 -13.00 16.78
CA GLY A 125 8.72 -14.23 16.44
C GLY A 125 9.65 -14.13 15.23
N TYR A 126 10.07 -12.93 14.83
CA TYR A 126 11.08 -12.73 13.77
C TYR A 126 12.49 -12.75 14.36
N ARG A 127 13.36 -13.61 13.81
CA ARG A 127 14.73 -13.81 14.32
C ARG A 127 15.74 -12.90 13.65
N GLN A 128 15.63 -12.75 12.33
CA GLN A 128 16.52 -11.91 11.52
C GLN A 128 15.76 -10.67 11.05
N LEU A 129 16.33 -9.51 11.32
CA LEU A 129 15.69 -8.20 11.09
C LEU A 129 16.47 -7.36 10.08
N ASP A 130 17.35 -7.96 9.28
CA ASP A 130 17.74 -7.33 8.03
C ASP A 130 16.55 -7.36 7.06
N LEU A 131 16.47 -6.35 6.20
CA LEU A 131 15.32 -6.15 5.32
C LEU A 131 15.00 -7.41 4.49
N LYS A 132 16.02 -8.11 3.97
CA LYS A 132 15.82 -9.26 3.10
C LYS A 132 15.24 -10.45 3.87
N ALA A 133 15.78 -10.75 5.05
CA ALA A 133 15.28 -11.84 5.88
C ALA A 133 13.88 -11.55 6.42
N LEU A 134 13.62 -10.33 6.90
CA LEU A 134 12.29 -9.93 7.37
C LEU A 134 11.24 -10.06 6.26
N LEU A 135 11.54 -9.57 5.05
CA LEU A 135 10.63 -9.68 3.91
C LEU A 135 10.39 -11.14 3.49
N LYS A 136 11.39 -12.01 3.62
CA LYS A 136 11.24 -13.46 3.39
C LYS A 136 10.26 -14.07 4.40
N ASP A 137 10.39 -13.73 5.68
CA ASP A 137 9.50 -14.22 6.74
C ASP A 137 8.07 -13.67 6.57
N ILE A 138 7.93 -12.37 6.27
CA ILE A 138 6.63 -11.75 5.94
C ILE A 138 5.96 -12.49 4.78
N LYS A 139 6.68 -12.73 3.68
CA LYS A 139 6.18 -13.49 2.52
C LYS A 139 5.73 -14.90 2.92
N TYR A 140 6.50 -15.58 3.76
CA TYR A 140 6.15 -16.91 4.24
C TYR A 140 4.85 -16.89 5.06
N ARG A 141 4.73 -15.96 6.02
CA ARG A 141 3.52 -15.83 6.85
C ARG A 141 2.29 -15.42 6.03
N TYR A 142 2.46 -14.55 5.03
CA TYR A 142 1.39 -14.09 4.14
C TYR A 142 0.65 -15.24 3.43
N ARG A 143 1.31 -16.40 3.25
CA ARG A 143 0.68 -17.61 2.68
C ARG A 143 -0.43 -18.16 3.57
N LYS A 144 -0.30 -18.05 4.89
CA LYS A 144 -1.29 -18.51 5.88
C LYS A 144 -2.34 -17.44 6.20
N GLY A 145 -2.03 -16.18 5.94
CA GLY A 145 -2.88 -15.03 6.20
C GLY A 145 -2.02 -13.76 6.27
N CYS A 146 -2.63 -12.59 6.08
CA CYS A 146 -1.90 -11.32 6.19
C CYS A 146 -1.43 -11.14 7.65
N PRO A 147 -0.11 -11.12 7.93
CA PRO A 147 0.40 -10.92 9.28
C PRO A 147 0.09 -9.49 9.74
N HIS A 148 -0.50 -9.31 10.92
CA HIS A 148 -0.95 -7.99 11.40
C HIS A 148 0.20 -6.99 11.53
N GLU A 149 1.37 -7.48 11.94
CA GLU A 149 2.61 -6.72 12.07
C GLU A 149 3.11 -6.09 10.76
N ILE A 150 2.61 -6.53 9.59
CA ILE A 150 2.94 -5.90 8.31
C ILE A 150 2.48 -4.43 8.27
N GLY A 151 1.48 -4.06 9.08
CA GLY A 151 0.98 -2.69 9.19
C GLY A 151 2.09 -1.69 9.48
N VAL A 152 3.09 -2.08 10.29
CA VAL A 152 4.26 -1.26 10.59
C VAL A 152 5.03 -0.92 9.31
N LEU A 153 5.24 -1.91 8.43
CA LEU A 153 5.93 -1.72 7.15
C LEU A 153 5.12 -0.85 6.17
N LEU A 154 3.80 -0.77 6.36
CA LEU A 154 2.91 0.12 5.59
C LEU A 154 2.86 1.55 6.13
N GLY A 155 3.61 1.83 7.21
CA GLY A 155 3.67 3.13 7.86
C GLY A 155 2.55 3.38 8.87
N ILE A 156 1.85 2.34 9.33
CA ILE A 156 0.92 2.46 10.47
C ILE A 156 1.75 2.63 11.75
N PRO A 157 1.42 3.58 12.64
CA PRO A 157 2.11 3.75 13.91
C PRO A 157 2.20 2.44 14.70
N LEU A 158 3.35 2.20 15.33
CA LEU A 158 3.61 0.97 16.08
C LEU A 158 2.54 0.68 17.14
N GLU A 159 2.14 1.71 17.89
CA GLU A 159 1.14 1.56 18.96
C GLU A 159 -0.25 1.19 18.41
N ASP A 160 -0.65 1.74 17.27
CA ASP A 160 -1.92 1.37 16.61
C ASP A 160 -1.89 -0.09 16.15
N VAL A 161 -0.74 -0.57 15.63
CA VAL A 161 -0.59 -1.98 15.24
C VAL A 161 -0.64 -2.90 16.46
N LYS A 162 0.00 -2.52 17.57
CA LYS A 162 -0.07 -3.28 18.83
C LYS A 162 -1.50 -3.36 19.34
N ALA A 163 -2.21 -2.24 19.44
CA ALA A 163 -3.61 -2.19 19.87
C ALA A 163 -4.52 -3.05 18.99
N PHE A 164 -4.29 -3.03 17.67
CA PHE A 164 -5.02 -3.89 16.74
C PHE A 164 -4.78 -5.39 17.01
N ILE A 165 -3.56 -5.79 17.39
CA ILE A 165 -3.21 -7.18 17.70
C ILE A 165 -3.76 -7.62 19.06
N THR A 166 -3.71 -6.75 20.08
CA THR A 166 -4.18 -7.07 21.45
C THR A 166 -5.70 -7.04 21.57
N GLY A 167 -6.39 -6.34 20.65
CA GLY A 167 -7.85 -6.22 20.65
C GLY A 167 -8.37 -5.04 21.50
N ASP A 168 -7.48 -4.13 21.91
CA ASP A 168 -7.86 -2.91 22.62
C ASP A 168 -8.51 -1.93 21.63
N LYS A 169 -9.84 -1.83 21.68
CA LYS A 169 -10.65 -0.84 20.93
C LYS A 169 -11.45 0.03 21.89
#